data_AF-A0A2H6JAI2-F1
#
_entry.id   AF-A0A2H6JAI2-F1
#
_cell.length_a   1.000
_cell.length_b   1.000
_cell.length_c   1.000
_cell.angle_alpha   90.00
_cell.angle_beta   90.00
_cell.angle_gamma   90.00
#
_symmetry.space_group_name_H-M   'P 1'
#
loop_
_entity.id
_entity.type
_entity.pdbx_description
1 polymer ?
#
loop_
_entity_poly.entity_id
_entity_poly.type
_entity_poly.pdbx_seq_one_letter_code
_entity_poly.pdbx_strand_id
1 'polypeptide(L)'
;MPKEFSRTRRVGEQIQRELSALIRRDLQDPRAGWVTITGVRMSRDLVHARVFVSVLDENRDPMQAVAALNHAAGFLRRLLGRTLGLRVVPRLRFEHDASIERGARLSSLIDQAVNEDRNKRAPAAEAHDGTPGRLAGLEDPDNGGEDRS
;
A
#
# COMPACT_ATOMS: atom_id res chain seq x y z
N MET A 1 -4.07 32.89 -12.53
CA MET A 1 -3.70 32.20 -13.78
C MET A 1 -4.42 30.85 -13.84
N PRO A 2 -5.24 30.56 -14.87
CA PRO A 2 -6.05 29.34 -14.89
C PRO A 2 -5.23 28.11 -15.32
N LYS A 3 -4.86 27.28 -14.32
CA LYS A 3 -4.74 25.80 -14.31
C LYS A 3 -4.34 25.07 -15.63
N GLU A 4 -3.15 25.32 -16.18
CA GLU A 4 -2.50 24.40 -17.16
C GLU A 4 -2.41 22.97 -16.62
N PHE A 5 -2.34 22.80 -15.30
CA PHE A 5 -2.33 21.50 -14.62
C PHE A 5 -3.51 20.59 -14.99
N SER A 6 -4.69 21.14 -15.35
CA SER A 6 -5.88 20.31 -15.61
C SER A 6 -5.72 19.43 -16.85
N ARG A 7 -5.21 19.99 -17.97
CA ARG A 7 -5.08 19.25 -19.22
C ARG A 7 -3.96 18.22 -19.15
N THR A 8 -2.79 18.64 -18.67
CA THR A 8 -1.61 17.79 -18.50
C THR A 8 -1.88 16.63 -17.54
N ARG A 9 -2.59 16.89 -16.44
CA ARG A 9 -3.01 15.84 -15.51
C ARG A 9 -4.02 14.89 -16.12
N ARG A 10 -5.07 15.38 -16.78
CA ARG A 10 -6.08 14.52 -17.43
C ARG A 10 -5.45 13.59 -18.46
N VAL A 11 -4.56 14.12 -19.29
CA VAL A 11 -3.81 13.32 -20.28
C VAL A 11 -2.90 12.31 -19.57
N GLY A 12 -2.18 12.73 -18.53
CA GLY A 12 -1.32 11.84 -17.74
C GLY A 12 -2.08 10.69 -17.10
N GLU A 13 -3.23 10.95 -16.46
CA GLU A 13 -4.07 9.91 -15.85
C GLU A 13 -4.65 8.94 -16.89
N GLN A 14 -5.00 9.44 -18.07
CA GLN A 14 -5.48 8.59 -19.15
C GLN A 14 -4.38 7.70 -19.72
N ILE A 15 -3.18 8.23 -19.93
CA ILE A 15 -1.99 7.44 -20.29
C ILE A 15 -1.68 6.42 -19.20
N GLN A 16 -1.75 6.79 -17.92
CA GLN A 16 -1.50 5.88 -16.81
C GLN A 16 -2.45 4.68 -16.83
N ARG A 17 -3.75 4.92 -17.01
CA ARG A 17 -4.76 3.85 -17.06
C ARG A 17 -4.50 2.88 -18.21
N GLU A 18 -4.31 3.40 -19.42
CA GLU A 18 -4.05 2.56 -20.60
C GLU A 18 -2.72 1.83 -20.51
N LEU A 19 -1.65 2.52 -20.15
CA LEU A 19 -0.32 1.92 -20.06
C LEU A 19 -0.29 0.83 -18.98
N SER A 20 -1.01 1.01 -17.87
CA SER A 20 -1.12 -0.03 -16.83
C SER A 20 -1.86 -1.27 -17.33
N ALA A 21 -2.90 -1.10 -18.15
CA ALA A 21 -3.61 -2.22 -18.76
C ALA A 21 -2.74 -2.94 -19.80
N LEU A 22 -2.03 -2.19 -20.65
CA LEU A 22 -1.14 -2.74 -21.67
C LEU A 22 0.04 -3.51 -21.07
N ILE A 23 0.71 -2.96 -20.06
CA ILE A 23 1.82 -3.65 -19.38
C ILE A 23 1.34 -4.96 -18.75
N ARG A 24 0.19 -4.95 -18.05
CA ARG A 24 -0.37 -6.16 -17.45
C ARG A 24 -0.71 -7.26 -18.46
N ARG A 25 -1.14 -6.88 -19.67
CA ARG A 25 -1.54 -7.84 -20.72
C ARG A 25 -0.36 -8.31 -21.57
N ASP A 26 0.46 -7.37 -22.03
CA ASP A 26 1.43 -7.60 -23.09
C ASP A 26 2.88 -7.74 -22.55
N LEU A 27 3.12 -7.43 -21.28
CA LEU A 27 4.43 -7.53 -20.62
C LEU A 27 4.39 -8.49 -19.43
N GLN A 28 3.86 -9.69 -19.65
CA GLN A 28 4.15 -10.86 -18.80
C GLN A 28 5.48 -11.48 -19.24
N ASP A 29 6.55 -10.68 -19.23
CA ASP A 29 7.89 -11.23 -19.47
C ASP A 29 8.47 -11.65 -18.11
N PRO A 30 8.84 -12.94 -17.92
CA PRO A 30 9.54 -13.36 -16.71
C PRO A 30 10.80 -12.55 -16.43
N ARG A 31 11.37 -11.79 -17.39
CA ARG A 31 12.51 -10.88 -17.17
C ARG A 31 12.14 -9.52 -16.57
N ALA A 32 10.94 -9.02 -16.83
CA ALA A 32 10.47 -7.74 -16.28
C ALA A 32 9.90 -7.89 -14.87
N GLY A 33 9.44 -9.09 -14.50
CA GLY A 33 8.77 -9.33 -13.22
C GLY A 33 7.41 -8.65 -13.13
N TRP A 34 6.78 -8.68 -11.95
CA TRP A 34 5.49 -8.04 -11.74
C TRP A 34 5.68 -6.53 -11.53
N VAL A 35 5.57 -5.76 -12.63
CA VAL A 35 5.76 -4.30 -12.60
C VAL A 35 4.42 -3.57 -12.54
N THR A 36 4.34 -2.55 -11.70
CA THR A 36 3.17 -1.66 -11.55
C THR A 36 3.55 -0.21 -11.82
N ILE A 37 2.68 0.54 -12.51
CA ILE A 37 2.85 1.98 -12.69
C ILE A 37 2.26 2.71 -11.48
N THR A 38 3.10 3.46 -10.77
CA THR A 38 2.68 4.27 -9.62
C THR A 38 2.16 5.63 -10.05
N GLY A 39 2.72 6.21 -11.11
CA GLY A 39 2.28 7.51 -11.62
C GLY A 39 2.86 7.89 -12.97
N VAL A 40 2.23 8.87 -13.61
CA VAL A 40 2.70 9.46 -14.88
C VAL A 40 2.77 10.97 -14.74
N ARG A 41 3.93 11.56 -15.03
CA ARG A 41 4.12 13.00 -15.15
C ARG A 41 4.34 13.39 -16.60
N MET A 42 3.41 14.20 -17.11
CA MET A 42 3.50 14.80 -18.42
C MET A 42 4.26 16.13 -18.36
N SER A 43 5.08 16.40 -19.37
CA SER A 43 5.66 17.71 -19.62
C SER A 43 4.59 18.72 -20.07
N ARG A 44 4.88 20.03 -19.93
CA ARG A 44 3.93 21.10 -20.30
C ARG A 44 3.57 21.09 -21.79
N ASP A 45 4.51 20.70 -22.64
CA ASP A 45 4.34 20.56 -24.09
C ASP A 45 3.63 19.26 -24.51
N LEU A 46 3.31 18.36 -23.56
CA LEU A 46 2.70 17.05 -23.79
C LEU A 46 3.51 16.12 -24.71
N VAL A 47 4.78 16.43 -24.98
CA VAL A 47 5.67 15.63 -25.84
C VAL A 47 6.38 14.54 -25.06
N HIS A 48 6.60 14.72 -23.75
CA HIS A 48 7.34 13.80 -22.90
C HIS A 48 6.50 13.33 -21.72
N ALA A 49 6.52 12.02 -21.47
CA ALA A 49 5.87 11.38 -20.35
C ALA A 49 6.91 10.64 -19.50
N ARG A 50 7.07 11.04 -18.24
CA ARG A 50 7.82 10.27 -17.25
C ARG A 50 6.87 9.34 -16.54
N VAL A 51 7.16 8.04 -16.60
CA VAL A 51 6.35 6.98 -16.03
C VAL A 51 7.14 6.38 -14.87
N PHE A 52 6.56 6.47 -13.68
CA PHE A 52 7.13 5.91 -12.47
C PHE A 52 6.64 4.48 -12.29
N VAL A 53 7.58 3.56 -12.08
CA VAL A 53 7.30 2.13 -11.97
C VAL A 53 7.87 1.55 -10.68
N SER A 54 7.11 0.64 -10.08
CA SER A 54 7.53 -0.16 -8.94
C SER A 54 7.53 -1.64 -9.31
N VAL A 55 8.54 -2.36 -8.85
CA VAL A 55 8.66 -3.80 -8.99
C VAL A 55 8.23 -4.41 -7.66
N LEU A 56 7.29 -5.35 -7.71
CA LEU A 56 6.78 -5.99 -6.50
C LEU A 56 7.70 -7.10 -5.97
N ASP A 57 8.57 -7.63 -6.83
CA ASP A 57 9.50 -8.71 -6.49
C ASP A 57 10.78 -8.15 -5.85
N GLU A 58 10.94 -8.36 -4.55
CA GLU A 58 12.09 -7.90 -3.75
C GLU A 58 13.42 -8.51 -4.21
N ASN A 59 13.40 -9.65 -4.90
CA ASN A 59 14.61 -10.32 -5.38
C ASN A 59 15.06 -9.82 -6.76
N ARG A 60 14.34 -8.88 -7.37
CA ARG A 60 14.67 -8.33 -8.69
C ARG A 60 15.25 -6.94 -8.59
N ASP A 61 16.29 -6.73 -9.39
CA ASP A 61 16.85 -5.40 -9.59
C ASP A 61 15.85 -4.51 -10.36
N PRO A 62 15.32 -3.44 -9.73
CA PRO A 62 14.39 -2.53 -10.39
C PRO A 62 15.00 -1.84 -11.61
N MET A 63 16.33 -1.67 -11.66
CA MET A 63 17.01 -1.06 -12.79
C MET A 63 16.92 -1.94 -14.04
N GLN A 64 16.97 -3.26 -13.89
CA GLN A 64 16.81 -4.19 -15.02
C GLN A 64 15.39 -4.15 -15.57
N ALA A 65 14.38 -4.09 -14.70
CA ALA A 65 12.98 -3.95 -15.13
C ALA A 65 12.75 -2.62 -15.87
N VAL A 66 13.33 -1.52 -15.36
CA VAL A 66 13.29 -0.20 -16.02
C VAL A 66 14.00 -0.23 -17.38
N ALA A 67 15.15 -0.90 -17.49
CA ALA A 67 15.86 -1.04 -18.76
C ALA A 67 15.05 -1.82 -19.78
N ALA A 68 14.44 -2.94 -19.39
CA ALA A 68 13.56 -3.74 -20.23
C ALA A 68 12.35 -2.93 -20.71
N LEU A 69 11.72 -2.16 -19.82
CA LEU A 69 10.60 -1.27 -20.16
C LEU A 69 11.01 -0.15 -21.11
N ASN A 70 12.18 0.44 -20.93
CA ASN A 70 12.69 1.47 -21.83
C ASN A 70 13.03 0.90 -23.22
N HIS A 71 13.50 -0.35 -23.30
CA HIS A 71 13.67 -1.05 -24.57
C HIS A 71 12.31 -1.31 -25.26
N ALA A 72 11.30 -1.70 -24.48
CA ALA A 72 9.93 -1.90 -24.96
C ALA A 72 9.15 -0.57 -25.18
N ALA A 73 9.71 0.59 -24.85
CA ALA A 73 9.00 1.87 -24.88
C ALA A 73 8.48 2.23 -26.28
N GLY A 74 9.23 1.89 -27.34
CA GLY A 74 8.79 2.09 -28.72
C GLY A 74 7.57 1.26 -29.08
N PHE A 75 7.53 0.00 -28.63
CA PHE A 75 6.39 -0.89 -28.81
C PHE A 75 5.16 -0.39 -28.03
N LEU A 76 5.35 -0.07 -26.74
CA LEU A 76 4.28 0.47 -25.89
C LEU A 76 3.72 1.78 -26.43
N ARG A 77 4.56 2.66 -26.96
CA ARG A 77 4.16 3.90 -27.65
C ARG A 77 3.27 3.62 -28.85
N ARG A 78 3.59 2.61 -29.67
CA ARG A 78 2.78 2.23 -30.83
C ARG A 78 1.41 1.70 -30.42
N LEU A 79 1.35 0.87 -29.38
CA LEU A 79 0.08 0.38 -28.84
C LEU A 79 -0.76 1.52 -28.26
N LEU A 80 -0.17 2.39 -27.44
CA LEU A 80 -0.83 3.59 -26.90
C LEU A 80 -1.42 4.48 -27.99
N GLY A 81 -0.71 4.66 -29.10
CA GLY A 81 -1.22 5.43 -30.24
C GLY A 81 -2.47 4.83 -30.86
N ARG A 82 -2.56 3.50 -30.94
CA ARG A 82 -3.75 2.80 -31.45
C ARG A 82 -4.93 2.89 -30.49
N THR A 83 -4.67 2.82 -29.18
CA THR A 83 -5.74 2.82 -28.17
C THR A 83 -6.27 4.22 -27.88
N LEU A 84 -5.40 5.23 -27.77
CA LEU A 84 -5.81 6.58 -27.36
C LEU A 84 -6.21 7.48 -28.54
N GLY A 85 -5.98 7.08 -29.79
CA GLY A 85 -6.28 7.91 -30.97
C GLY A 85 -5.54 9.25 -30.99
N LEU A 86 -4.41 9.36 -30.27
CA LEU A 86 -3.66 10.60 -30.16
C LEU A 86 -2.91 10.90 -31.45
N ARG A 87 -3.02 12.14 -31.93
CA ARG A 87 -2.25 12.63 -33.08
C ARG A 87 -0.73 12.56 -32.85
N VAL A 88 -0.32 12.83 -31.62
CA VAL A 88 1.08 12.75 -31.17
C VAL A 88 1.11 11.98 -29.87
N VAL A 89 1.72 10.79 -29.90
CA VAL A 89 1.98 10.01 -28.69
C VAL A 89 3.26 10.54 -28.03
N PRO A 90 3.24 10.86 -26.73
CA PRO A 90 4.43 11.33 -26.04
C PRO A 90 5.53 10.27 -26.03
N ARG A 91 6.77 10.73 -25.89
CA ARG A 91 7.92 9.86 -25.62
C ARG A 91 7.82 9.39 -24.18
N LEU A 92 7.70 8.08 -24.00
CA LEU A 92 7.66 7.44 -22.69
C LEU A 92 9.09 7.24 -22.20
N ARG A 93 9.37 7.70 -20.98
CA ARG A 93 10.55 7.31 -20.21
C ARG A 93 10.10 6.62 -18.93
N PHE A 94 10.64 5.44 -18.68
CA PHE A 94 10.38 4.70 -17.46
C PHE A 94 11.48 4.97 -16.44
N GLU A 95 11.09 5.22 -15.20
CA GLU A 95 11.97 5.49 -14.06
C GLU A 95 11.44 4.72 -12.84
N HIS A 96 12.35 4.17 -12.03
CA HIS A 96 11.96 3.47 -10.81
C HIS A 96 11.45 4.45 -9.74
N ASP A 97 10.34 4.12 -9.10
CA ASP A 97 9.78 4.91 -8.01
C ASP A 97 10.39 4.54 -6.65
N ALA A 98 11.52 5.18 -6.32
CA ALA A 98 12.17 5.03 -5.02
C ALA A 98 11.33 5.55 -3.83
N SER A 99 10.17 6.17 -4.07
CA SER A 99 9.31 6.70 -3.00
C SER A 99 8.53 5.61 -2.27
N ILE A 100 8.27 4.48 -2.92
CA ILE A 100 7.54 3.35 -2.33
C ILE A 100 8.36 2.68 -1.22
N GLU A 101 9.66 2.47 -1.44
CA GLU A 101 10.59 1.92 -0.45
C GLU A 101 10.63 2.75 0.85
N ARG A 102 10.61 4.08 0.70
CA ARG A 102 10.60 5.01 1.85
C ARG A 102 9.27 4.98 2.60
N GLY A 103 8.16 4.80 1.90
CA GLY A 103 6.82 4.72 2.50
C GLY A 103 6.66 3.51 3.42
N ALA A 104 7.07 2.33 2.96
CA ALA A 104 7.03 1.10 3.74
C ALA A 104 7.87 1.20 5.02
N ARG A 105 9.09 1.76 4.91
CA ARG A 105 9.99 1.99 6.06
C ARG A 105 9.43 3.00 7.06
N LEU A 106 8.71 4.01 6.60
CA LEU A 106 8.11 5.02 7.48
C LEU A 106 6.90 4.44 8.23
N SER A 107 6.03 3.68 7.55
CA SER A 107 4.93 2.97 8.20
C SER A 107 5.41 2.02 9.28
N SER A 108 6.48 1.23 9.02
CA SER A 108 7.02 0.33 10.03
C SER A 108 7.56 1.05 11.28
N LEU A 109 8.14 2.24 11.12
CA LEU A 109 8.63 3.05 12.25
C LEU A 109 7.48 3.67 13.05
N ILE A 110 6.40 4.08 12.39
CA ILE A 110 5.20 4.59 13.05
C ILE A 110 4.52 3.47 13.83
N ASP A 111 4.36 2.28 13.22
CA ASP A 111 3.76 1.12 13.87
C ASP A 111 4.58 0.69 15.11
N GLN A 112 5.92 0.71 15.02
CA GLN A 112 6.80 0.43 16.17
C GLN A 112 6.61 1.46 17.29
N ALA A 113 6.57 2.75 16.97
CA ALA A 113 6.39 3.81 17.97
C ALA A 113 5.02 3.73 18.67
N VAL A 114 3.94 3.47 17.91
CA VAL A 114 2.58 3.32 18.46
C VAL A 114 2.47 2.09 19.36
N ASN A 115 3.16 0.99 19.01
CA ASN A 115 3.13 -0.23 19.80
C ASN A 115 3.93 -0.10 21.11
N GLU A 116 5.05 0.63 21.10
CA GLU A 116 5.80 0.98 22.31
C GLU A 116 5.00 1.87 23.27
N ASP A 117 4.24 2.84 22.72
CA ASP A 117 3.41 3.75 23.53
C ASP A 117 2.20 3.02 24.16
N ARG A 118 1.64 2.04 23.46
CA ARG A 118 0.55 1.19 23.97
C ARG A 118 1.00 0.29 25.12
N ASN A 119 2.23 -0.24 25.05
CA ASN A 119 2.81 -1.07 26.11
C ASN A 119 3.21 -0.29 27.36
N LYS A 120 3.42 1.04 27.27
CA LYS A 120 3.65 1.88 28.46
C LYS A 120 2.36 2.26 29.20
N ARG A 121 1.18 2.03 28.62
CA ARG A 121 -0.10 2.56 29.12
C ARG A 121 -1.03 1.53 29.79
N ALA A 122 -0.60 0.27 29.93
CA ALA A 122 -1.24 -0.74 30.77
C ALA A 122 -0.16 -1.43 31.62
N PRO A 123 -0.28 -1.61 32.95
CA PRO A 123 -1.51 -1.72 33.75
C PRO A 123 -1.55 -0.79 35.00
N ALA A 124 -2.65 -0.05 35.21
CA ALA A 124 -2.93 0.62 36.49
C ALA A 124 -4.42 0.76 36.80
N ALA A 125 -5.27 -0.11 36.24
CA ALA A 125 -6.72 -0.01 36.39
C ALA A 125 -7.35 -1.35 36.83
N GLU A 126 -6.80 -1.96 37.88
CA GLU A 126 -7.50 -2.98 38.67
C GLU A 126 -7.26 -2.72 40.16
N ALA A 127 -7.93 -1.69 40.69
CA ALA A 127 -8.13 -1.50 42.12
C ALA A 127 -9.56 -1.00 42.34
N HIS A 128 -10.54 -1.80 41.91
CA HIS A 128 -11.91 -1.64 42.36
C HIS A 128 -12.09 -2.50 43.62
N ASP A 129 -12.01 -1.81 44.76
CA ASP A 129 -12.51 -2.22 46.06
C ASP A 129 -13.98 -2.64 45.94
N GLY A 130 -14.20 -3.94 45.79
CA GLY A 130 -15.51 -4.57 45.92
C GLY A 130 -15.56 -5.25 47.27
N THR A 131 -15.91 -4.50 48.33
CA THR A 131 -16.27 -5.08 49.63
C THR A 131 -17.41 -6.08 49.42
N PRO A 132 -17.22 -7.41 49.60
CA PRO A 132 -18.32 -8.35 49.60
C PRO A 132 -18.88 -8.37 51.01
N GLY A 133 -20.14 -7.93 51.16
CA GLY A 133 -20.91 -8.09 52.38
C GLY A 133 -20.95 -9.56 52.79
N ARG A 134 -20.23 -9.91 53.86
CA ARG A 134 -20.28 -11.24 54.46
C ARG A 134 -21.28 -11.22 55.61
N LEU A 135 -22.43 -11.82 55.35
CA LEU A 135 -23.37 -12.26 56.37
C LEU A 135 -22.61 -13.03 57.46
N ALA A 136 -22.80 -12.62 58.70
CA ALA A 136 -22.52 -13.45 59.86
C ALA A 136 -23.62 -14.52 59.93
N GLY A 137 -23.25 -15.77 59.70
CA GLY A 137 -24.08 -16.95 59.90
C GLY A 137 -23.14 -18.12 60.15
N LEU A 138 -22.83 -18.34 61.42
CA LEU A 138 -21.97 -19.41 61.90
C LEU A 138 -22.61 -20.76 61.59
N GLU A 139 -21.82 -21.61 60.93
CA GLU A 139 -21.55 -23.00 61.28
C GLU A 139 -22.75 -23.86 61.73
N ASP A 140 -23.22 -24.73 60.83
CA ASP A 140 -23.85 -26.00 61.21
C ASP A 140 -22.78 -26.97 61.75
N PRO A 141 -22.95 -27.53 62.95
CA PRO A 141 -22.39 -28.84 63.26
C PRO A 141 -23.51 -29.89 63.29
N ASP A 142 -23.37 -30.81 62.32
CA ASP A 142 -23.84 -32.18 62.38
C ASP A 142 -23.48 -32.83 63.73
N ASN A 143 -24.48 -33.25 64.53
CA ASN A 143 -24.30 -34.25 65.58
C ASN A 143 -25.63 -34.86 66.08
N GLY A 144 -25.76 -36.19 65.90
CA GLY A 144 -26.46 -37.15 66.78
C GLY A 144 -27.96 -36.89 67.05
N GLY A 145 -28.89 -37.73 66.61
CA GLY A 145 -29.01 -39.13 67.04
C GLY A 145 -29.98 -39.23 68.23
N GLU A 146 -30.93 -40.17 68.13
CA GLU A 146 -31.79 -40.67 69.23
C GLU A 146 -32.91 -39.69 69.67
N ASP A 147 -34.13 -40.06 70.06
CA ASP A 147 -34.72 -41.35 70.41
C ASP A 147 -36.27 -41.25 70.22
N ARG A 148 -36.86 -42.41 70.01
CA ARG A 148 -38.25 -42.86 70.22
C ARG A 148 -39.27 -41.87 70.81
N SER A 149 -40.49 -41.85 70.24
CA SER A 149 -41.66 -42.66 70.67
C SER A 149 -42.98 -42.10 70.12
#